data_AF-A0A496UPZ6-F1
#
_entry.id   AF-A0A496UPZ6-F1
#
_cell.length_a   1.000
_cell.length_b   1.000
_cell.length_c   1.000
_cell.angle_alpha   90.00
_cell.angle_beta   90.00
_cell.angle_gamma   90.00
#
_symmetry.space_group_name_H-M   'P 1'
#
loop_
_entity.id
_entity.type
_entity.pdbx_description
1 polymer ?
#
loop_
_entity_poly.entity_id
_entity_poly.type
_entity_poly.pdbx_seq_one_letter_code
_entity_poly.pdbx_strand_id
1 'polypeptide(L)'
;MDVTDLEYLPRASILHWGFSHFVVFQSYDKRGVSIVDPAVGPRRVSHEEFGREFTGVALLFEATGEFTAGGDNAPPVKAYVRRVLANSGLLLRILVVSALVQVFGLGLPVLTGMLVDRAIPRGDLGLLGLLSIGFSALVVFQFMASYIRSHLLLYLRTQLDARMTLDFLDHVFE
;
A
#
# COMPACT_ATOMS: atom_id res chain seq x y z
N MET A 1 -23.38 31.15 17.20
CA MET A 1 -23.67 31.25 15.76
C MET A 1 -24.90 30.42 15.49
N ASP A 2 -25.93 31.03 14.92
CA ASP A 2 -27.13 30.29 14.53
C ASP A 2 -26.90 29.65 13.14
N VAL A 3 -27.68 28.62 12.78
CA VAL A 3 -27.52 27.88 11.50
C VAL A 3 -27.65 28.82 10.27
N THR A 4 -28.23 29.99 10.48
CA THR A 4 -28.44 31.05 9.47
C THR A 4 -27.18 31.89 9.17
N ASP A 5 -26.17 31.89 10.06
CA ASP A 5 -24.93 32.67 9.86
C ASP A 5 -23.88 31.94 8.99
N LEU A 6 -24.18 30.71 8.56
CA LEU A 6 -23.26 29.86 7.79
C LEU A 6 -22.97 30.36 6.38
N GLU A 7 -23.84 31.19 5.82
CA GLU A 7 -23.61 31.80 4.50
C GLU A 7 -22.41 32.76 4.51
N TYR A 8 -22.04 33.28 5.69
CA TYR A 8 -20.93 34.21 5.87
C TYR A 8 -19.65 33.54 6.37
N LEU A 9 -19.66 32.22 6.62
CA LEU A 9 -18.46 31.53 7.06
C LEU A 9 -17.45 31.43 5.92
N PRO A 10 -16.19 31.87 6.12
CA PRO A 10 -15.16 31.70 5.13
C PRO A 10 -14.89 30.20 4.93
N ARG A 11 -14.56 29.84 3.68
CA ARG A 11 -14.16 28.46 3.34
C ARG A 11 -12.89 28.09 4.11
N ALA A 12 -12.75 26.81 4.41
CA ALA A 12 -11.68 26.27 5.25
C ALA A 12 -11.74 26.67 6.73
N SER A 13 -12.89 27.17 7.21
CA SER A 13 -13.14 27.30 8.65
C SER A 13 -13.19 25.93 9.32
N ILE A 14 -12.68 25.82 10.54
CA ILE A 14 -12.78 24.59 11.34
C ILE A 14 -14.02 24.68 12.23
N LEU A 15 -14.91 23.70 12.12
CA LEU A 15 -16.15 23.60 12.88
C LEU A 15 -16.01 22.53 13.96
N HIS A 16 -16.50 22.82 15.16
CA HIS A 16 -16.59 21.84 16.22
C HIS A 16 -17.86 20.99 16.05
N TRP A 17 -17.68 19.68 15.93
CA TRP A 17 -18.68 18.72 15.46
C TRP A 17 -19.00 17.66 16.53
N GLY A 18 -20.30 17.48 16.80
CA GLY A 18 -20.83 16.43 17.65
C GLY A 18 -20.22 16.38 19.05
N PHE A 19 -19.78 17.53 19.59
CA PHE A 19 -19.06 17.68 20.87
C PHE A 19 -17.85 16.74 21.07
N SER A 20 -17.27 16.22 19.98
CA SER A 20 -16.28 15.14 20.06
C SER A 20 -15.07 15.35 19.15
N HIS A 21 -15.21 16.09 18.04
CA HIS A 21 -14.11 16.31 17.10
C HIS A 21 -14.29 17.60 16.28
N PHE A 22 -13.36 17.83 15.35
CA PHE A 22 -13.33 18.99 14.48
C PHE A 22 -13.41 18.58 13.01
N VAL A 23 -14.16 19.33 12.21
CA VAL A 23 -14.31 19.13 10.76
C VAL A 23 -14.02 20.43 10.02
N VAL A 24 -13.59 20.35 8.76
CA VAL A 24 -13.30 21.53 7.94
C VAL A 24 -14.50 21.87 7.06
N PHE A 25 -14.98 23.10 7.13
CA PHE A 25 -16.05 23.62 6.29
C PHE A 25 -15.55 23.90 4.87
N GLN A 26 -16.22 23.35 3.86
CA GLN A 26 -15.87 23.57 2.46
C GLN A 26 -16.89 24.47 1.74
N SER A 27 -18.17 24.12 1.82
CA SER A 27 -19.24 24.89 1.18
C SER A 27 -20.61 24.61 1.77
N TYR A 28 -21.48 25.60 1.67
CA TYR A 28 -22.90 25.51 2.00
C TYR A 28 -23.73 25.71 0.72
N ASP A 29 -24.72 24.85 0.47
CA ASP A 29 -25.67 25.03 -0.62
C ASP A 29 -27.05 24.46 -0.30
N LYS A 30 -28.03 24.68 -1.20
CA LYS A 30 -29.43 24.26 -1.01
C LYS A 30 -29.62 22.75 -0.78
N ARG A 31 -28.67 21.90 -1.17
CA ARG A 31 -28.76 20.45 -1.01
C ARG A 31 -28.09 19.95 0.28
N GLY A 32 -27.25 20.75 0.92
CA GLY A 32 -26.56 20.39 2.15
C GLY A 32 -25.28 21.16 2.39
N VAL A 33 -24.53 20.71 3.39
CA VAL A 33 -23.22 21.26 3.74
C VAL A 33 -22.14 20.26 3.37
N SER A 34 -21.11 20.72 2.67
CA SER A 34 -19.92 19.93 2.36
C SER A 34 -18.85 20.22 3.41
N ILE A 35 -18.42 19.17 4.10
CA ILE A 35 -17.41 19.20 5.14
C ILE A 35 -16.32 18.18 4.81
N VAL A 36 -15.10 18.42 5.29
CA VAL A 36 -14.02 17.44 5.28
C VAL A 36 -13.80 16.98 6.71
N ASP A 37 -14.17 15.75 6.98
CA ASP A 37 -13.98 15.10 8.27
C ASP A 37 -12.60 14.41 8.25
N PRO A 38 -11.69 14.68 9.21
CA PRO A 38 -10.39 14.01 9.27
C PRO A 38 -10.47 12.48 9.38
N ALA A 39 -11.56 11.93 9.91
CA ALA A 39 -11.73 10.48 10.10
C ALA A 39 -12.21 9.75 8.84
N VAL A 40 -13.10 10.36 8.06
CA VAL A 40 -13.74 9.72 6.88
C VAL A 40 -13.51 10.44 5.56
N GLY A 41 -12.88 11.61 5.58
CA GLY A 41 -12.59 12.43 4.42
C GLY A 41 -13.74 13.35 4.01
N PRO A 42 -13.77 13.80 2.74
CA PRO A 42 -14.79 14.71 2.23
C PRO A 42 -16.17 14.04 2.25
N ARG A 43 -17.13 14.66 2.95
CA ARG A 43 -18.51 14.19 3.01
C ARG A 43 -19.50 15.34 2.91
N ARG A 44 -20.73 14.99 2.58
CA ARG A 44 -21.83 15.95 2.48
C ARG A 44 -22.91 15.56 3.47
N VAL A 45 -23.37 16.54 4.25
CA VAL A 45 -24.33 16.37 5.33
C VAL A 45 -25.60 17.16 5.01
N SER A 46 -26.75 16.64 5.44
CA SER A 46 -28.01 17.37 5.30
C SER A 46 -28.02 18.59 6.23
N HIS A 47 -28.93 19.54 5.99
CA HIS A 47 -29.07 20.71 6.86
C HIS A 47 -29.52 20.32 8.28
N GLU A 48 -30.36 19.29 8.37
CA GLU A 48 -30.86 18.77 9.64
C GLU A 48 -29.74 18.10 10.44
N GLU A 49 -28.91 17.29 9.78
CA GLU A 49 -27.73 16.68 10.40
C GLU A 49 -26.74 17.77 10.83
N PHE A 50 -26.49 18.76 9.96
CA PHE A 50 -25.62 19.88 10.28
C PHE A 50 -26.11 20.64 11.51
N GLY A 51 -27.40 20.99 11.59
CA GLY A 51 -27.95 21.70 12.73
C GLY A 51 -27.92 20.91 14.04
N ARG A 52 -27.94 19.58 13.97
CA ARG A 52 -27.83 18.71 15.15
C ARG A 52 -26.40 18.56 15.64
N GLU A 53 -25.46 18.40 14.72
CA GLU A 53 -24.06 18.08 15.05
C GLU A 53 -23.20 19.35 15.23
N PHE A 54 -23.57 20.46 14.61
CA PHE A 54 -22.83 21.71 14.75
C PHE A 54 -23.09 22.33 16.12
N THR A 55 -22.02 22.46 16.90
CA THR A 55 -22.09 22.94 18.28
C THR A 55 -22.15 24.47 18.40
N GLY A 56 -22.10 25.20 17.29
CA GLY A 56 -22.08 26.67 17.28
C GLY A 56 -20.69 27.30 17.44
N VAL A 57 -19.64 26.48 17.57
CA VAL A 57 -18.24 26.92 17.68
C VAL A 57 -17.53 26.74 16.34
N ALA A 58 -17.02 27.83 15.78
CA ALA A 58 -16.24 27.86 14.54
C ALA A 58 -14.95 28.65 14.74
N LEU A 59 -13.85 28.12 14.21
CA LEU A 59 -12.55 28.78 14.13
C LEU A 59 -12.35 29.30 12.70
N LEU A 60 -12.17 30.61 12.60
CA LEU A 60 -11.93 31.31 11.36
C LEU A 60 -10.44 31.61 11.25
N PHE A 61 -9.88 31.41 10.06
CA PHE A 61 -8.46 31.65 9.79
C PHE A 61 -8.33 32.73 8.72
N GLU A 62 -7.45 33.69 8.97
CA GLU A 62 -7.07 34.71 8.00
C GLU A 62 -5.53 34.69 7.90
N ALA A 63 -5.03 34.59 6.67
CA ALA A 63 -3.59 34.57 6.45
C ALA A 63 -3.02 35.96 6.73
N THR A 64 -2.03 36.03 7.63
CA THR A 64 -1.28 37.26 7.89
C THR A 64 -0.27 37.51 6.79
N GLY A 65 0.23 38.75 6.66
CA GLY A 65 1.26 39.10 5.66
C GLY A 65 2.60 38.35 5.81
N GLU A 66 2.82 37.72 6.96
CA GLU A 66 3.99 36.87 7.25
C GLU A 66 3.73 35.39 6.97
N PHE A 67 2.50 35.02 6.60
CA PHE A 67 2.16 33.63 6.28
C PHE A 67 2.89 33.18 5.01
N THR A 68 3.74 32.17 5.16
CA THR A 68 4.38 31.48 4.05
C THR A 68 3.77 30.09 3.93
N ALA A 69 3.37 29.70 2.72
CA ALA A 69 2.85 28.37 2.46
C ALA A 69 3.96 27.34 2.67
N GLY A 70 3.95 26.68 3.83
CA GLY A 70 4.84 25.59 4.19
C GLY A 70 4.18 24.23 3.98
N GLY A 71 4.93 23.27 3.44
CA GLY A 71 4.48 21.90 3.27
C GLY A 71 5.54 21.08 2.55
N ASP A 72 6.17 20.17 3.27
CA ASP A 72 7.09 19.21 2.66
C ASP A 72 6.26 18.12 1.98
N ASN A 73 5.94 18.33 0.70
CA ASN A 73 5.14 17.40 -0.11
C ASN A 73 5.90 16.14 -0.50
N ALA A 74 7.10 15.89 0.05
CA ALA A 74 7.85 14.70 -0.27
C ALA A 74 7.04 13.48 0.17
N PRO A 75 6.56 12.64 -0.76
CA PRO A 75 5.79 11.48 -0.38
C PRO A 75 6.74 10.55 0.40
N PRO A 76 6.40 10.17 1.64
CA PRO A 76 7.27 9.34 2.50
C PRO A 76 7.68 8.03 1.80
N VAL A 77 6.86 7.58 0.85
CA VAL A 77 7.09 6.42 -0.01
C VAL A 77 8.35 6.54 -0.88
N LYS A 78 8.68 7.73 -1.42
CA LYS A 78 9.85 7.88 -2.30
C LYS A 78 11.17 7.74 -1.53
N ALA A 79 11.21 8.27 -0.31
CA ALA A 79 12.34 8.10 0.59
C ALA A 79 12.50 6.61 0.99
N TYR A 80 11.39 5.93 1.26
CA TYR A 80 11.37 4.52 1.59
C TYR A 80 11.86 3.63 0.44
N VAL A 81 11.35 3.84 -0.78
CA VAL A 81 11.76 3.10 -1.98
C VAL A 81 13.25 3.28 -2.28
N ARG A 82 13.79 4.49 -2.11
CA ARG A 82 15.22 4.77 -2.30
C ARG A 82 16.09 4.01 -1.29
N ARG A 83 15.65 3.85 -0.04
CA ARG A 83 16.37 3.07 0.98
C ARG A 83 16.33 1.57 0.70
N VAL A 84 15.20 1.03 0.23
CA VAL A 84 15.11 -0.37 -0.21
C VAL A 84 16.04 -0.63 -1.39
N LEU A 85 16.06 0.27 -2.37
CA LEU A 85 16.94 0.20 -3.55
C LEU A 85 18.44 0.34 -3.21
N ALA A 86 18.80 0.95 -2.07
CA ALA A 86 20.19 1.05 -1.64
C ALA A 86 20.82 -0.32 -1.33
N ASN A 87 20.02 -1.33 -0.95
CA ASN A 87 20.45 -2.72 -0.80
C ASN A 87 20.38 -3.50 -2.12
N SER A 88 20.94 -2.91 -3.19
CA SER A 88 20.84 -3.40 -4.57
C SER A 88 21.35 -4.83 -4.75
N GLY A 89 22.37 -5.24 -3.99
CA GLY A 89 22.94 -6.59 -4.07
C GLY A 89 21.98 -7.70 -3.60
N LEU A 90 21.19 -7.45 -2.56
CA LEU A 90 20.21 -8.42 -2.06
C LEU A 90 19.00 -8.48 -2.99
N LEU A 91 18.52 -7.32 -3.44
CA LEU A 91 17.43 -7.24 -4.42
C LEU A 91 17.79 -7.95 -5.73
N LEU A 92 19.00 -7.77 -6.24
CA LEU A 92 19.47 -8.46 -7.44
C LEU A 92 19.50 -9.97 -7.23
N ARG A 93 19.97 -10.47 -6.07
CA ARG A 93 19.93 -11.91 -5.75
C ARG A 93 18.50 -12.45 -5.72
N ILE A 94 17.57 -11.75 -5.07
CA ILE A 94 16.14 -12.14 -5.06
C ILE A 94 15.60 -12.16 -6.49
N LEU A 95 15.90 -11.15 -7.29
CA LEU A 95 15.42 -11.04 -8.67
C LEU A 95 15.95 -12.17 -9.55
N VAL A 96 17.25 -12.49 -9.46
CA VAL A 96 17.87 -13.60 -10.19
C VAL A 96 17.26 -14.94 -9.77
N VAL A 97 17.16 -15.21 -8.45
CA VAL A 97 16.55 -16.46 -7.96
C VAL A 97 15.08 -16.55 -8.40
N SER A 98 14.33 -15.45 -8.34
CA SER A 98 12.93 -15.41 -8.78
C SER A 98 12.80 -15.67 -10.28
N ALA A 99 13.67 -15.06 -11.09
CA ALA A 99 13.69 -15.29 -12.53
C ALA A 99 14.01 -16.75 -12.87
N LEU A 100 14.99 -17.35 -12.19
CA LEU A 100 15.29 -18.78 -12.34
C LEU A 100 14.08 -19.64 -11.98
N VAL A 101 13.46 -19.42 -10.81
CA VAL A 101 12.22 -20.12 -10.42
C VAL A 101 11.15 -20.00 -11.51
N GLN A 102 10.97 -18.82 -12.09
CA GLN A 102 9.98 -18.59 -13.15
C GLN A 102 10.32 -19.38 -14.43
N VAL A 103 11.57 -19.30 -14.89
CA VAL A 103 12.04 -19.98 -16.11
C VAL A 103 11.95 -21.50 -15.95
N PHE A 104 12.42 -22.05 -14.83
CA PHE A 104 12.27 -23.47 -14.55
C PHE A 104 10.80 -23.86 -14.34
N GLY A 105 9.94 -22.92 -13.93
CA GLY A 105 8.51 -23.15 -13.74
C GLY A 105 7.81 -23.39 -15.08
N LEU A 106 8.27 -22.71 -16.13
CA LEU A 106 7.86 -22.95 -17.51
C LEU A 106 8.35 -24.30 -18.06
N GLY A 107 9.30 -24.97 -17.40
CA GLY A 107 9.71 -26.33 -17.76
C GLY A 107 8.62 -27.38 -17.50
N LEU A 108 7.77 -27.18 -16.48
CA LEU A 108 6.67 -28.09 -16.15
C LEU A 108 5.66 -28.26 -17.30
N PRO A 109 5.07 -27.20 -17.88
CA PRO A 109 4.14 -27.36 -18.99
C PRO A 109 4.78 -27.97 -20.25
N VAL A 110 6.07 -27.70 -20.49
CA VAL A 110 6.81 -28.33 -21.62
C VAL A 110 6.95 -29.84 -21.41
N LEU A 111 7.35 -30.28 -20.21
CA LEU A 111 7.47 -31.70 -19.87
C LEU A 111 6.10 -32.40 -19.91
N THR A 112 5.06 -31.75 -19.38
CA THR A 112 3.69 -32.26 -19.44
C THR A 112 3.20 -32.39 -20.89
N GLY A 113 3.51 -31.42 -21.76
CA GLY A 113 3.21 -31.51 -23.19
C GLY A 113 3.91 -32.69 -23.86
N MET A 114 5.21 -32.89 -23.60
CA MET A 114 5.94 -34.06 -24.12
C MET A 114 5.37 -35.38 -23.62
N LEU A 115 4.93 -35.43 -22.36
CA LEU A 115 4.32 -36.61 -21.76
C LEU A 115 3.01 -36.97 -22.48
N VAL A 116 2.10 -36.01 -22.60
CA VAL A 116 0.77 -36.19 -23.20
C VAL A 116 0.84 -36.43 -24.71
N ASP A 117 1.70 -35.70 -25.42
CA ASP A 117 1.71 -35.70 -26.89
C ASP A 117 2.62 -36.78 -27.49
N ARG A 118 3.65 -37.24 -26.75
CA ARG A 118 4.66 -38.18 -27.30
C ARG A 118 4.81 -39.48 -26.51
N ALA A 119 4.83 -39.42 -25.19
CA ALA A 119 5.14 -40.58 -24.37
C ALA A 119 3.93 -41.52 -24.20
N ILE A 120 2.74 -40.95 -23.92
CA ILE A 120 1.49 -41.72 -23.79
C ILE A 120 1.04 -42.33 -25.14
N PRO A 121 1.01 -41.60 -26.27
CA PRO A 121 0.48 -42.16 -27.52
C PRO A 121 1.38 -43.23 -28.15
N ARG A 122 2.70 -43.17 -27.90
CA ARG A 122 3.68 -44.15 -28.44
C ARG A 122 3.92 -45.35 -27.52
N GLY A 123 3.41 -45.32 -26.28
CA GLY A 123 3.64 -46.39 -25.29
C GLY A 123 5.13 -46.57 -24.94
N ASP A 124 5.95 -45.53 -25.12
CA ASP A 124 7.39 -45.61 -24.93
C ASP A 124 7.73 -45.50 -23.44
N LEU A 125 7.84 -46.66 -22.78
CA LEU A 125 8.20 -46.77 -21.37
C LEU A 125 9.58 -46.17 -21.05
N GLY A 126 10.50 -46.13 -22.01
CA GLY A 126 11.82 -45.50 -21.85
C GLY A 126 11.71 -43.98 -21.79
N LEU A 127 10.95 -43.37 -22.71
CA LEU A 127 10.66 -41.94 -22.70
C LEU A 127 9.85 -41.54 -21.45
N LEU A 128 8.90 -42.38 -21.03
CA LEU A 128 8.13 -42.17 -19.80
C LEU A 128 9.04 -42.13 -18.57
N GLY A 129 9.92 -43.13 -18.41
CA GLY A 129 10.87 -43.17 -17.29
C GLY A 129 11.81 -41.96 -17.26
N LEU A 130 12.33 -41.55 -18.42
CA LEU A 130 13.19 -40.37 -18.55
C LEU A 130 12.44 -39.07 -18.18
N LEU A 131 11.21 -38.91 -18.67
CA LEU A 131 10.36 -37.76 -18.34
C LEU A 131 10.00 -37.72 -16.86
N SER A 132 9.71 -38.87 -16.24
CA SER A 132 9.41 -38.96 -14.80
C SER A 132 10.60 -38.52 -13.95
N ILE A 133 11.82 -38.99 -14.26
CA ILE A 133 13.04 -38.57 -13.56
C ILE A 133 13.27 -37.06 -13.74
N GLY A 134 13.11 -36.55 -14.96
CA GLY A 134 13.21 -35.12 -15.25
C GLY A 134 12.19 -34.28 -14.48
N PHE A 135 10.95 -34.76 -14.37
CA PHE A 135 9.88 -34.11 -13.61
C PHE A 135 10.20 -34.07 -12.11
N SER A 136 10.63 -35.20 -11.54
CA SER A 136 11.04 -35.27 -10.14
C SER A 136 12.21 -34.32 -9.85
N ALA A 137 13.24 -34.31 -10.70
CA ALA A 137 14.38 -33.39 -10.56
C ALA A 137 13.95 -31.92 -10.63
N LEU A 138 13.07 -31.58 -11.57
CA LEU A 138 12.56 -30.22 -11.73
C LEU A 138 11.74 -29.76 -10.52
N VAL A 139 10.88 -30.63 -9.98
CA VAL A 139 10.09 -30.34 -8.78
C VAL A 139 10.99 -30.13 -7.56
N VAL A 140 12.01 -30.97 -7.38
CA VAL A 140 13.00 -30.80 -6.28
C VAL A 140 13.73 -29.47 -6.43
N PHE A 141 14.20 -29.14 -7.64
CA PHE A 141 14.87 -27.87 -7.90
C PHE A 141 13.97 -26.67 -7.62
N GLN A 142 12.72 -26.71 -8.10
CA GLN A 142 11.69 -25.68 -7.83
C GLN A 142 11.48 -25.47 -6.34
N PHE A 143 11.33 -26.56 -5.60
CA PHE A 143 11.14 -26.51 -4.16
C PHE A 143 12.34 -25.85 -3.46
N MET A 144 13.58 -26.27 -3.79
CA MET A 144 14.79 -25.69 -3.20
C MET A 144 14.95 -24.21 -3.57
N ALA A 145 14.77 -23.84 -4.83
CA ALA A 145 14.90 -22.46 -5.28
C ALA A 145 13.83 -21.55 -4.67
N SER A 146 12.59 -22.04 -4.54
CA SER A 146 11.50 -21.33 -3.84
C SER A 146 11.77 -21.16 -2.35
N TYR A 147 12.35 -22.19 -1.71
CA TYR A 147 12.76 -22.12 -0.30
C TYR A 147 13.85 -21.05 -0.09
N ILE A 148 14.89 -21.05 -0.93
CA ILE A 148 15.96 -20.04 -0.89
C ILE A 148 15.36 -18.63 -1.10
N ARG A 149 14.52 -18.44 -2.12
CA ARG A 149 13.83 -17.17 -2.37
C ARG A 149 13.06 -16.69 -1.15
N SER A 150 12.29 -17.57 -0.53
CA SER A 150 11.47 -17.24 0.65
C SER A 150 12.34 -16.86 1.84
N HIS A 151 13.46 -17.55 2.06
CA HIS A 151 14.39 -17.23 3.13
C HIS A 151 15.05 -15.86 2.92
N LEU A 152 15.48 -15.54 1.69
CA LEU A 152 16.05 -14.23 1.35
C LEU A 152 15.03 -13.10 1.55
N LEU A 153 13.77 -13.32 1.16
CA LEU A 153 12.69 -12.35 1.37
C LEU A 153 12.40 -12.14 2.85
N LEU A 154 12.37 -13.20 3.65
CA LEU A 154 12.17 -13.11 5.08
C LEU A 154 13.29 -12.31 5.75
N TYR A 155 14.55 -12.59 5.39
CA TYR A 155 15.71 -11.85 5.90
C TYR A 155 15.62 -10.35 5.57
N LEU A 156 15.28 -10.01 4.32
CA LEU A 156 15.08 -8.61 3.91
C LEU A 156 13.96 -7.95 4.72
N ARG A 157 12.82 -8.64 4.88
CA ARG A 157 11.68 -8.13 5.64
C ARG A 157 12.05 -7.84 7.10
N THR A 158 12.70 -8.79 7.77
CA THR A 158 13.14 -8.61 9.16
C THR A 158 14.11 -7.44 9.31
N GLN A 159 15.05 -7.27 8.38
CA GLN A 159 15.95 -6.10 8.43
C GLN A 159 15.22 -4.77 8.22
N LEU A 160 14.25 -4.73 7.30
CA LEU A 160 13.45 -3.52 7.07
C LEU A 160 12.57 -3.19 8.26
N ASP A 161 11.87 -4.18 8.81
CA ASP A 161 10.99 -4.03 9.98
C ASP A 161 11.81 -3.53 11.19
N ALA A 162 12.95 -4.16 11.48
CA ALA A 162 13.81 -3.76 12.59
C ALA A 162 14.33 -2.32 12.45
N ARG A 163 14.78 -1.93 11.25
CA ARG A 163 15.26 -0.56 10.99
C ARG A 163 14.14 0.47 11.10
N MET A 164 12.94 0.18 10.57
CA MET A 164 11.81 1.10 10.69
C MET A 164 11.36 1.29 12.13
N THR A 165 11.35 0.22 12.92
CA THR A 165 11.05 0.33 14.35
C THR A 165 12.08 1.19 15.06
N LEU A 166 13.38 0.97 14.83
CA LEU A 166 14.43 1.78 15.46
C LEU A 166 14.38 3.25 15.03
N ASP A 167 14.29 3.53 13.72
CA ASP A 167 14.16 4.90 13.19
C ASP A 167 12.93 5.63 13.79
N PHE A 168 11.82 4.92 13.97
CA PHE A 168 10.61 5.48 14.58
C PHE A 168 10.79 5.75 16.07
N LEU A 169 11.40 4.82 16.82
CA LEU A 169 11.65 4.99 18.24
C LEU A 169 12.61 6.17 18.47
N ASP A 170 13.70 6.26 17.71
CA ASP A 170 14.65 7.36 17.80
C ASP A 170 13.94 8.70 17.56
N HIS A 171 13.05 8.80 16.56
CA HIS A 171 12.32 10.03 16.27
C HIS A 171 11.22 10.41 17.29
N VAL A 172 10.69 9.43 18.03
CA VAL A 172 9.66 9.69 19.05
C VAL A 172 10.27 10.06 20.41
N PHE A 173 11.48 9.57 20.70
CA PHE A 173 12.19 9.85 21.95
C PHE A 173 13.13 11.06 21.89
N GLU A 174 13.27 11.71 20.73
CA GLU A 174 13.95 13.00 20.52
C GLU A 174 12.94 14.15 20.50
#